data_AF-A0A545U2Z3-F1
#
_entry.id   AF-A0A545U2Z3-F1
#
_cell.length_a   1.000
_cell.length_b   1.000
_cell.length_c   1.000
_cell.angle_alpha   90.00
_cell.angle_beta   90.00
_cell.angle_gamma   90.00
#
_symmetry.space_group_name_H-M   'P 1'
#
loop_
_entity.id
_entity.type
_entity.pdbx_description
1 polymer ?
#
loop_
_entity_poly.entity_id
_entity_poly.type
_entity_poly.pdbx_seq_one_letter_code
_entity_poly.pdbx_strand_id
1 'polypeptide(L)'
;MLEVGALPVTSLLTAALIVQLVILSLLVTARRAVLGGIQFGDAEDVELRHRIRAHGNFIEIVPIVIIALGVMELAGAPRDLLWLLAGGFFAGRVLHAIRMFARSLWPGLIAIVSQHLICLYAGYWIFRHFLF
;
A
#
# COMPACT_ATOMS: atom_id res chain seq x y z
N MET A 1 -33.49 -2.80 2.93
CA MET A 1 -32.07 -3.12 3.21
C MET A 1 -31.27 -1.91 2.80
N LEU A 2 -30.48 -1.32 3.69
CA LEU A 2 -29.52 -0.30 3.29
C LEU A 2 -28.66 -0.95 2.20
N GLU A 3 -28.70 -0.43 0.97
CA GLU A 3 -27.62 -0.71 0.04
C GLU A 3 -26.38 -0.24 0.77
N VAL A 4 -25.56 -1.19 1.25
CA VAL A 4 -24.23 -0.88 1.75
C VAL A 4 -23.57 -0.22 0.57
N GLY A 5 -23.55 1.12 0.57
CA GLY A 5 -23.20 1.92 -0.60
C GLY A 5 -21.89 1.38 -1.12
N ALA A 6 -21.92 0.87 -2.35
CA ALA A 6 -20.72 0.32 -2.95
C ALA A 6 -19.60 1.36 -2.76
N LEU A 7 -18.44 0.92 -2.29
CA LEU A 7 -17.23 1.73 -2.21
C LEU A 7 -16.41 1.44 -3.47
N PRO A 8 -16.85 1.85 -4.68
CA PRO A 8 -16.23 1.40 -5.93
C PRO A 8 -14.74 1.74 -5.98
N VAL A 9 -14.33 2.91 -5.47
CA VAL A 9 -12.94 3.34 -5.53
C VAL A 9 -12.10 2.55 -4.53
N THR A 10 -12.53 2.52 -3.27
CA THR A 10 -11.80 1.82 -2.20
C THR A 10 -11.76 0.32 -2.46
N SER A 11 -12.85 -0.28 -2.96
CA SER A 11 -12.91 -1.71 -3.27
C SER A 11 -11.99 -2.08 -4.43
N LEU A 12 -11.95 -1.28 -5.51
CA LEU A 12 -11.06 -1.54 -6.63
C LEU A 12 -9.58 -1.39 -6.22
N LEU A 13 -9.27 -0.34 -5.45
CA LEU A 13 -7.93 -0.16 -4.90
C LEU A 13 -7.54 -1.35 -4.02
N THR A 14 -8.44 -1.78 -3.13
CA THR A 14 -8.21 -2.92 -2.23
C THR A 14 -7.94 -4.20 -3.02
N ALA A 15 -8.71 -4.47 -4.08
CA ALA A 15 -8.49 -5.63 -4.94
C ALA A 15 -7.09 -5.60 -5.59
N ALA A 16 -6.67 -4.45 -6.12
CA ALA A 16 -5.34 -4.30 -6.71
C ALA A 16 -4.21 -4.47 -5.67
N LEU A 17 -4.40 -3.94 -4.46
CA LEU A 17 -3.45 -4.06 -3.37
C LEU A 17 -3.36 -5.50 -2.82
N ILE A 18 -4.45 -6.26 -2.79
CA ILE A 18 -4.41 -7.68 -2.44
C ILE A 18 -3.54 -8.46 -3.42
N VAL A 19 -3.67 -8.21 -4.73
CA VAL A 19 -2.80 -8.83 -5.74
C VAL A 19 -1.33 -8.49 -5.46
N GLN A 20 -1.04 -7.23 -5.17
CA GLN A 20 0.33 -6.81 -4.86
C GLN A 20 0.87 -7.44 -3.56
N LEU A 21 0.03 -7.57 -2.52
CA LEU A 21 0.39 -8.24 -1.27
C LEU A 21 0.80 -9.69 -1.52
N VAL A 22 0.00 -10.42 -2.32
CA VAL A 22 0.28 -11.81 -2.67
C VAL A 22 1.59 -11.91 -3.44
N ILE A 23 1.84 -11.03 -4.41
CA ILE A 23 3.12 -11.00 -5.15
C ILE A 23 4.29 -10.80 -4.20
N LEU A 24 4.23 -9.81 -3.30
CA LEU A 24 5.30 -9.54 -2.34
C LEU A 24 5.54 -10.75 -1.41
N SER A 25 4.47 -11.37 -0.91
CA SER A 25 4.55 -12.57 -0.08
C SER A 25 5.19 -13.76 -0.82
N LEU A 26 4.80 -13.99 -2.08
CA LEU A 26 5.39 -15.02 -2.93
C LEU A 26 6.88 -14.78 -3.19
N LEU A 27 7.31 -13.53 -3.36
CA LEU A 27 8.72 -13.20 -3.51
C LEU A 27 9.53 -13.56 -2.25
N VAL A 28 9.00 -13.32 -1.04
CA VAL A 28 9.63 -13.77 0.22
C VAL A 28 9.72 -15.29 0.24
N THR A 29 8.59 -15.98 0.03
CA THR A 29 8.50 -17.44 0.09
C THR A 29 9.41 -18.13 -0.92
N ALA A 30 9.47 -17.62 -2.16
CA ALA A 30 10.36 -18.14 -3.19
C ALA A 30 11.83 -18.02 -2.80
N ARG A 31 12.25 -16.89 -2.19
CA ARG A 31 13.65 -16.74 -1.72
C ARG A 31 13.95 -17.67 -0.55
N ARG A 32 13.00 -17.85 0.38
CA ARG A 32 13.15 -18.81 1.49
C ARG A 32 13.31 -20.24 0.99
N ALA A 33 12.57 -20.63 -0.05
CA ALA A 33 12.68 -21.95 -0.67
C ALA A 33 14.08 -22.18 -1.28
N VAL A 34 14.64 -21.18 -1.97
CA VAL A 34 16.00 -21.24 -2.51
C VAL A 34 17.06 -21.37 -1.41
N LEU A 35 16.82 -20.78 -0.23
CA LEU A 35 17.72 -20.83 0.92
C LEU A 35 17.52 -22.06 1.81
N GLY A 36 16.93 -23.14 1.28
CA GLY A 36 16.73 -24.40 2.03
C GLY A 36 15.48 -24.42 2.91
N GLY A 37 14.49 -23.58 2.63
CA GLY A 37 13.20 -23.61 3.33
C GLY A 37 13.22 -22.95 4.73
N ILE A 38 14.09 -21.95 4.92
CA ILE A 38 14.21 -21.21 6.19
C ILE A 38 12.88 -20.59 6.64
N GLN A 39 12.46 -20.90 7.86
CA GLN A 39 11.18 -20.45 8.41
C GLN A 39 11.26 -19.08 9.08
N PHE A 40 12.38 -18.77 9.72
CA PHE A 40 12.56 -17.57 10.55
C PHE A 40 13.75 -16.73 10.10
N GLY A 41 13.73 -15.44 10.45
CA GLY A 41 14.80 -14.50 10.12
C GLY A 41 15.00 -14.29 8.62
N ASP A 42 16.17 -13.78 8.27
CA ASP A 42 16.61 -13.50 6.89
C ASP A 42 17.79 -14.38 6.45
N ALA A 43 18.27 -15.29 7.32
CA ALA A 43 19.44 -16.15 7.08
C ALA A 43 20.69 -15.41 6.60
N GLU A 44 20.89 -14.17 7.07
CA GLU A 44 21.98 -13.28 6.63
C GLU A 44 21.96 -12.97 5.12
N ASP A 45 20.88 -13.33 4.41
CA ASP A 45 20.70 -13.08 3.00
C ASP A 45 20.13 -11.67 2.75
N VAL A 46 20.94 -10.83 2.12
CA VAL A 46 20.61 -9.42 1.84
C VAL A 46 19.35 -9.31 0.98
N GLU A 47 19.16 -10.22 0.02
CA GLU A 47 18.01 -10.20 -0.87
C GLU A 47 16.71 -10.56 -0.12
N LEU A 48 16.74 -11.59 0.72
CA LEU A 48 15.63 -11.97 1.59
C LEU A 48 15.30 -10.84 2.56
N ARG A 49 16.29 -10.19 3.17
CA ARG A 49 16.09 -9.02 4.03
C ARG A 49 15.34 -7.90 3.31
N HIS A 50 15.71 -7.59 2.07
CA HIS A 50 15.00 -6.60 1.26
C HIS A 50 13.56 -7.04 0.95
N ARG A 51 13.33 -8.32 0.63
CA ARG A 51 11.99 -8.89 0.38
C ARG A 51 11.09 -8.80 1.60
N ILE A 52 11.61 -9.18 2.76
CA ILE A 52 10.90 -9.07 4.04
C ILE A 52 10.54 -7.62 4.33
N ARG A 53 11.48 -6.66 4.16
CA ARG A 53 11.20 -5.24 4.42
C ARG A 53 10.20 -4.62 3.44
N ALA A 54 10.22 -5.02 2.16
CA ALA A 54 9.23 -4.57 1.19
C ALA A 54 7.83 -5.06 1.55
N HIS A 55 7.68 -6.35 1.91
CA HIS A 55 6.42 -6.90 2.39
C HIS A 55 5.97 -6.25 3.71
N GLY A 56 6.90 -6.08 4.66
CA GLY A 56 6.64 -5.42 5.95
C GLY A 56 6.12 -4.00 5.79
N ASN A 57 6.79 -3.17 4.97
CA ASN A 57 6.32 -1.81 4.71
C ASN A 57 4.92 -1.77 4.07
N PHE A 58 4.61 -2.74 3.21
CA PHE A 58 3.30 -2.84 2.60
C PHE A 58 2.22 -3.06 3.66
N ILE A 59 2.38 -4.07 4.52
CA ILE A 59 1.39 -4.39 5.57
C ILE A 59 1.29 -3.33 6.67
N GLU A 60 2.35 -2.54 6.89
CA GLU A 60 2.37 -1.44 7.85
C GLU A 60 1.52 -0.24 7.36
N ILE A 61 1.49 0.03 6.04
CA ILE A 61 0.92 1.27 5.50
C ILE A 61 -0.40 1.06 4.77
N VAL A 62 -0.55 -0.03 4.03
CA VAL A 62 -1.72 -0.25 3.17
C VAL A 62 -3.04 -0.35 3.95
N PRO A 63 -3.12 -1.05 5.10
CA PRO A 63 -4.37 -1.16 5.84
C PRO A 63 -4.93 0.20 6.27
N ILE A 64 -4.10 1.09 6.82
CA ILE A 64 -4.57 2.40 7.28
C ILE A 64 -5.03 3.29 6.12
N VAL A 65 -4.42 3.16 4.93
CA VAL A 65 -4.84 3.91 3.74
C VAL A 65 -6.17 3.43 3.20
N ILE A 66 -6.39 2.10 3.14
CA ILE A 66 -7.69 1.53 2.74
C ILE A 66 -8.77 1.98 3.71
N ILE A 67 -8.50 1.95 5.02
CA ILE A 67 -9.43 2.43 6.04
C ILE A 67 -9.74 3.92 5.83
N ALA A 68 -8.73 4.76 5.67
CA ALA A 68 -8.92 6.19 5.46
C ALA A 68 -9.75 6.50 4.21
N LEU A 69 -9.44 5.86 3.07
CA LEU A 69 -10.21 6.04 1.84
C LEU A 69 -11.63 5.49 1.95
N GLY A 70 -11.83 4.37 2.65
CA GLY A 70 -13.16 3.84 2.94
C GLY A 70 -13.99 4.79 3.78
N VAL A 71 -13.40 5.40 4.81
CA VAL A 71 -14.05 6.45 5.61
C VAL A 71 -14.40 7.66 4.75
N MET A 72 -13.48 8.14 3.91
CA MET A 72 -13.72 9.26 3.01
C MET A 72 -14.86 8.97 2.02
N GLU A 73 -14.89 7.78 1.42
CA GLU A 73 -15.89 7.38 0.44
C GLU A 73 -17.27 7.19 1.08
N LEU A 74 -17.33 6.60 2.29
CA LEU A 74 -18.56 6.54 3.10
C LEU A 74 -19.06 7.93 3.52
N ALA A 75 -18.16 8.87 3.75
CA ALA A 75 -18.47 10.26 4.09
C ALA A 75 -18.85 11.12 2.87
N GLY A 76 -18.93 10.54 1.67
CA GLY A 76 -19.32 11.26 0.46
C GLY A 76 -18.23 12.19 -0.09
N ALA A 77 -16.95 11.85 0.10
CA ALA A 77 -15.86 12.57 -0.54
C ALA A 77 -16.03 12.62 -2.07
N PRO A 78 -15.61 13.72 -2.73
CA PRO A 78 -15.70 13.83 -4.19
C PRO A 78 -15.02 12.64 -4.88
N ARG A 79 -15.71 12.03 -5.85
CA ARG A 79 -15.23 10.83 -6.56
C ARG A 79 -13.87 11.05 -7.22
N ASP A 80 -13.65 12.22 -7.83
CA ASP A 80 -12.39 12.55 -8.49
C ASP A 80 -11.22 12.62 -7.50
N LEU A 81 -11.48 13.11 -6.28
CA LEU A 81 -10.49 13.15 -5.21
C LEU A 81 -10.11 11.74 -4.77
N LEU A 82 -11.10 10.86 -4.59
CA LEU A 82 -10.86 9.47 -4.21
C LEU A 82 -10.01 8.75 -5.27
N TRP A 83 -10.32 8.92 -6.56
CA TRP A 83 -9.53 8.34 -7.65
C TRP A 83 -8.10 8.88 -7.70
N LEU A 84 -7.92 10.18 -7.48
CA LEU A 84 -6.60 10.79 -7.45
C LEU A 84 -5.75 10.20 -6.32
N LEU A 85 -6.31 10.09 -5.11
CA LEU A 85 -5.61 9.54 -3.96
C LEU A 85 -5.34 8.04 -4.12
N ALA A 86 -6.34 7.26 -4.55
CA ALA A 86 -6.22 5.83 -4.77
C ALA A 86 -5.20 5.50 -5.88
N GLY A 87 -5.32 6.18 -7.02
CA GLY A 87 -4.41 6.01 -8.17
C GLY A 87 -2.99 6.45 -7.83
N GLY A 88 -2.83 7.61 -7.19
CA GLY A 88 -1.52 8.11 -6.74
C GLY A 88 -0.86 7.17 -5.73
N PHE A 89 -1.65 6.64 -4.79
CA PHE A 89 -1.15 5.67 -3.81
C PHE A 89 -0.69 4.38 -4.48
N PHE A 90 -1.51 3.80 -5.36
CA PHE A 90 -1.18 2.57 -6.07
C PHE A 90 0.04 2.74 -6.97
N ALA A 91 0.12 3.83 -7.73
CA ALA A 91 1.29 4.16 -8.54
C ALA A 91 2.57 4.26 -7.69
N GLY A 92 2.49 4.91 -6.51
CA GLY A 92 3.58 4.93 -5.54
C GLY A 92 4.01 3.53 -5.10
N ARG A 93 3.07 2.61 -4.87
CA ARG A 93 3.40 1.21 -4.52
C ARG A 93 4.10 0.47 -5.65
N VAL A 94 3.64 0.63 -6.88
CA VAL A 94 4.27 0.01 -8.05
C VAL A 94 5.70 0.52 -8.21
N LEU A 95 5.92 1.84 -8.10
CA LEU A 95 7.26 2.43 -8.15
C LEU A 95 8.16 1.93 -7.01
N HIS A 96 7.63 1.79 -5.79
CA HIS A 96 8.37 1.23 -4.67
C HIS A 96 8.79 -0.23 -4.91
N ALA A 97 7.89 -1.04 -5.48
CA ALA A 97 8.18 -2.42 -5.82
C ALA A 97 9.23 -2.52 -6.94
N ILE A 98 9.17 -1.64 -7.96
CA ILE A 98 10.17 -1.60 -9.05
C ILE A 98 11.57 -1.26 -8.51
N ARG A 99 11.69 -0.36 -7.52
CA ARG A 99 12.97 -0.06 -6.86
C ARG A 99 13.66 -1.30 -6.32
N MET A 100 12.90 -2.29 -5.87
CA MET A 100 13.49 -3.53 -5.37
C MET A 100 14.41 -4.22 -6.37
N PHE A 101 14.21 -3.95 -7.66
CA PHE A 101 14.99 -4.47 -8.78
C PHE A 101 15.95 -3.42 -9.36
N ALA A 102 15.89 -2.15 -8.94
CA ALA A 102 16.71 -1.05 -9.44
C ALA A 102 17.59 -0.44 -8.34
N ARG A 103 18.91 -0.32 -8.57
CA ARG A 103 19.90 0.27 -7.64
C ARG A 103 19.82 1.80 -7.49
N SER A 104 18.61 2.38 -7.48
CA SER A 104 18.39 3.83 -7.37
C SER A 104 17.55 4.17 -6.13
N LEU A 105 17.98 5.20 -5.39
CA LEU A 105 17.32 5.68 -4.16
C LEU A 105 16.08 6.53 -4.45
N TRP A 106 16.04 7.20 -5.61
CA TRP A 106 15.02 8.21 -5.94
C TRP A 106 13.59 7.67 -6.07
N PRO A 107 13.33 6.53 -6.74
CA PRO A 107 11.96 5.99 -6.85
C PRO A 107 11.38 5.59 -5.49
N GLY A 108 12.25 5.18 -4.54
CA GLY A 108 11.85 4.81 -3.18
C GLY A 108 11.47 6.02 -2.35
N LEU A 109 12.26 7.09 -2.42
CA LEU A 109 11.96 8.35 -1.73
C LEU A 109 10.64 8.95 -2.24
N ILE A 110 10.44 9.00 -3.56
CA ILE A 110 9.20 9.52 -4.15
C ILE A 110 7.99 8.72 -3.67
N ALA A 111 8.08 7.38 -3.69
CA ALA A 111 7.01 6.51 -3.22
C ALA A 111 6.73 6.65 -1.71
N ILE A 112 7.79 6.83 -0.91
CA ILE A 112 7.66 7.01 0.54
C ILE A 112 7.06 8.38 0.86
N VAL A 113 7.46 9.44 0.15
CA VAL A 113 6.91 10.78 0.39
C VAL A 113 5.46 10.83 -0.07
N SER A 114 5.13 10.27 -1.24
CA SER A 114 3.76 10.30 -1.76
C SER A 114 2.78 9.55 -0.85
N GLN A 115 3.15 8.39 -0.29
CA GLN A 115 2.27 7.69 0.66
C GLN A 115 1.98 8.54 1.91
N HIS A 116 2.98 9.22 2.48
CA HIS A 116 2.79 9.99 3.72
C HIS A 116 1.96 11.22 3.44
N LEU A 117 2.17 11.89 2.30
CA LEU A 117 1.33 13.01 1.88
C LEU A 117 -0.12 12.61 1.68
N ILE A 118 -0.38 11.44 1.08
CA ILE A 118 -1.75 10.91 0.91
C ILE A 118 -2.37 10.61 2.28
N CYS A 119 -1.65 9.96 3.20
CA CYS A 119 -2.13 9.71 4.56
C CYS A 119 -2.45 11.01 5.31
N LEU A 120 -1.56 12.00 5.25
CA LEU A 120 -1.73 13.29 5.91
C LEU A 120 -2.92 14.05 5.33
N TYR A 121 -3.06 14.06 4.00
CA TYR A 121 -4.18 14.70 3.34
C TYR A 121 -5.51 14.01 3.67
N ALA A 122 -5.56 12.68 3.59
CA ALA A 122 -6.76 11.91 3.94
C ALA A 122 -7.16 12.15 5.40
N GLY A 123 -6.20 12.10 6.32
CA GLY A 123 -6.43 12.42 7.74
C GLY A 123 -6.95 13.84 7.92
N TYR A 124 -6.32 14.83 7.29
CA TYR A 124 -6.77 16.23 7.32
C TYR A 124 -8.20 16.39 6.77
N TRP A 125 -8.51 15.74 5.65
CA TRP A 125 -9.85 15.79 5.05
C TRP A 125 -10.89 15.20 6.01
N ILE A 126 -10.61 14.03 6.61
CA ILE A 126 -11.51 13.38 7.57
C ILE A 126 -11.71 14.28 8.81
N PHE A 127 -10.63 14.82 9.38
CA PHE A 127 -10.73 15.74 10.52
C PHE A 127 -11.59 16.95 10.19
N ARG A 128 -11.39 17.58 9.02
CA ARG A 128 -12.15 18.76 8.63
C ARG A 128 -13.62 18.46 8.38
N HIS A 129 -13.95 17.28 7.82
CA HIS A 129 -15.32 16.92 7.46
C HIS A 129 -16.19 16.50 8.66
N PHE A 130 -15.59 15.92 9.70
CA PHE A 130 -16.34 15.41 10.86
C PHE A 130 -16.26 16.30 12.11
N LEU A 131 -15.30 17.23 12.21
CA LEU A 131 -15.19 18.16 13.34
C LEU A 131 -15.79 19.55 13.06
N PHE A 132 -16.04 19.91 11.80
CA PHE A 132 -16.53 21.22 11.37
C PHE A 132 -17.58 21.05 10.27
#